data_AF-A0A3B8I0E3-F1
#
_entry.id   AF-A0A3B8I0E3-F1
#
_cell.length_a   1.000
_cell.length_b   1.000
_cell.length_c   1.000
_cell.angle_alpha   90.00
_cell.angle_beta   90.00
_cell.angle_gamma   90.00
#
_symmetry.space_group_name_H-M   'P 1'
#
loop_
_entity.id
_entity.type
_entity.pdbx_description
1 polymer ?
#
loop_
_entity_poly.entity_id
_entity_poly.type
_entity_poly.pdbx_seq_one_letter_code
_entity_poly.pdbx_strand_id
1 'polypeptide(L)'
;MSFSTDPVISVSDVTIFQEQQTVLSDVSFQVGKGEFIYIVGRTGSGKSSLLKTMYADLPLRLGQMEVAGVPIRNIKRNMVPELRRKLGIVFQDFQLLPDRTVAENLNFVMKATGW
;
A
#
# COMPACT_ATOMS: atom_id res chain seq x y z
N MET A 1 -12.32 14.14 -20.81
CA MET A 1 -11.29 14.02 -19.75
C MET A 1 -10.31 12.95 -20.20
N SER A 2 -9.06 13.29 -20.51
CA SER A 2 -8.03 12.27 -20.74
C SER A 2 -7.60 11.71 -19.39
N PHE A 3 -7.80 10.42 -19.17
CA PHE A 3 -7.17 9.75 -18.03
C PHE A 3 -5.66 9.76 -18.28
N SER A 4 -4.86 10.13 -17.27
CA SER A 4 -3.42 9.93 -17.37
C SER A 4 -3.14 8.44 -17.58
N THR A 5 -2.22 8.15 -18.51
CA THR A 5 -1.69 6.80 -18.76
C THR A 5 -0.64 6.39 -17.75
N ASP A 6 -0.25 7.29 -16.84
CA ASP A 6 0.76 6.99 -15.83
C ASP A 6 0.28 5.88 -14.90
N PRO A 7 1.16 4.91 -14.56
CA PRO A 7 0.82 3.85 -13.64
C PRO A 7 0.49 4.42 -12.25
N VAL A 8 -0.54 3.87 -11.61
CA VAL A 8 -0.93 4.22 -10.23
C VAL A 8 0.02 3.58 -9.21
N ILE A 9 0.64 2.45 -9.58
CA ILE A 9 1.70 1.81 -8.80
C ILE A 9 2.86 1.51 -9.74
N SER A 10 4.06 1.94 -9.36
CA SER A 10 5.30 1.60 -10.06
C SER A 10 6.28 1.01 -9.07
N VAL A 11 6.83 -0.16 -9.41
CA VAL A 11 7.81 -0.90 -8.60
C VAL A 11 8.97 -1.27 -9.52
N SER A 12 10.19 -0.86 -9.16
CA SER A 12 11.40 -1.13 -9.93
C SER A 12 12.52 -1.60 -9.02
N ASP A 13 12.99 -2.82 -9.27
CA ASP A 13 14.14 -3.48 -8.65
C ASP A 13 14.06 -3.46 -7.11
N VAL A 14 12.86 -3.71 -6.60
CA VAL A 14 12.58 -3.63 -5.17
C VAL A 14 12.99 -4.92 -4.47
N THR A 15 13.75 -4.74 -3.39
CA THR A 15 14.08 -5.79 -2.44
C THR A 15 13.51 -5.42 -1.07
N ILE A 16 12.66 -6.30 -0.53
CA ILE A 16 11.91 -6.09 0.72
C ILE A 16 12.51 -6.97 1.80
N PHE A 17 12.71 -6.36 2.97
CA PHE A 17 13.27 -7.00 4.15
C PHE A 17 12.26 -6.98 5.28
N GLN A 18 12.17 -8.08 6.03
CA GLN A 18 11.63 -8.07 7.39
C GLN A 18 12.79 -8.30 8.34
N GLU A 19 12.97 -7.38 9.29
CA GLU A 19 14.14 -7.36 10.18
C GLU A 19 15.46 -7.34 9.39
N GLN A 20 16.17 -8.48 9.34
CA GLN A 20 17.39 -8.69 8.57
C GLN A 20 17.25 -9.73 7.46
N GLN A 21 16.07 -10.33 7.28
CA GLN A 21 15.84 -11.34 6.26
C GLN A 21 15.24 -10.73 4.99
N THR A 22 15.80 -11.09 3.85
CA THR A 22 15.23 -10.78 2.54
C THR A 22 13.96 -11.63 2.35
N VAL A 23 12.83 -10.96 2.15
CA VAL A 23 11.53 -11.60 1.92
C VAL A 23 11.20 -11.65 0.42
N LEU A 24 11.52 -10.57 -0.29
CA LEU A 24 11.36 -10.45 -1.74
C LEU A 24 12.61 -9.78 -2.30
N SER A 25 13.03 -10.22 -3.48
CA SER A 25 14.19 -9.70 -4.20
C SER A 25 13.82 -9.43 -5.66
N ASP A 26 14.38 -8.36 -6.22
CA ASP A 26 14.30 -8.02 -7.65
C ASP A 26 12.86 -7.96 -8.20
N VAL A 27 11.96 -7.35 -7.42
CA VAL A 27 10.55 -7.19 -7.80
C VAL A 27 10.37 -5.94 -8.66
N SER A 28 9.88 -6.14 -9.89
CA SER A 28 9.57 -5.07 -10.84
C SER A 28 8.21 -5.30 -11.50
N PHE A 29 7.30 -4.33 -11.39
CA PHE A 29 6.00 -4.33 -12.08
C PHE A 29 5.35 -2.94 -12.04
N GLN A 30 4.34 -2.75 -12.88
CA GLN A 30 3.52 -1.54 -12.91
C GLN A 30 2.04 -1.92 -12.90
N VAL A 31 1.22 -1.04 -12.34
CA VAL A 31 -0.24 -1.16 -12.29
C VAL A 31 -0.85 0.11 -12.83
N GLY A 32 -1.60 -0.02 -13.92
CA GLY A 32 -2.35 1.06 -14.54
C GLY A 32 -3.62 1.45 -13.77
N LYS A 33 -4.17 2.62 -14.09
CA LYS A 33 -5.44 3.05 -13.51
C LYS A 33 -6.59 2.17 -14.00
N GLY A 34 -7.39 1.65 -13.06
CA GLY A 34 -8.56 0.83 -13.36
C GLY A 34 -8.25 -0.67 -13.56
N GLU A 35 -6.98 -1.06 -13.46
CA GLU A 35 -6.61 -2.47 -13.50
C GLU A 35 -7.05 -3.21 -12.23
N PHE A 36 -7.46 -4.46 -12.41
CA PHE A 36 -7.79 -5.37 -11.33
C PHE A 36 -6.80 -6.53 -11.31
N ILE A 37 -5.93 -6.57 -10.30
CA ILE A 37 -4.76 -7.46 -10.27
C ILE A 37 -4.88 -8.42 -9.09
N TYR A 38 -4.46 -9.66 -9.33
CA TYR A 38 -4.31 -10.69 -8.31
C TYR A 38 -2.83 -10.94 -8.02
N ILE A 39 -2.46 -11.00 -6.73
CA ILE A 39 -1.14 -11.42 -6.28
C ILE A 39 -1.28 -12.80 -5.63
N VAL A 40 -0.73 -13.82 -6.26
CA VAL A 40 -0.87 -15.22 -5.82
C VAL A 40 0.49 -15.80 -5.45
N GLY A 41 0.52 -16.69 -4.46
CA GLY A 41 1.74 -17.35 -4.01
C GLY A 41 1.53 -18.10 -2.69
N ARG A 42 2.42 -19.03 -2.35
CA ARG A 42 2.34 -19.83 -1.11
C ARG A 42 2.35 -18.96 0.15
N THR A 43 1.81 -19.46 1.26
CA THR A 43 1.96 -18.79 2.57
C THR A 43 3.45 -18.53 2.86
N GLY A 44 3.77 -17.34 3.37
CA GLY A 44 5.16 -16.92 3.60
C GLY A 44 5.89 -16.36 2.39
N SER A 45 5.31 -16.35 1.18
CA SER A 45 5.97 -15.86 -0.04
C SER A 45 6.15 -14.33 -0.13
N GLY A 46 5.95 -13.58 0.97
CA GLY A 46 6.17 -12.13 0.98
C GLY A 46 5.03 -11.23 0.48
N LYS A 47 3.87 -11.77 0.10
CA LYS A 47 2.71 -10.98 -0.37
C LYS A 47 2.30 -9.87 0.60
N SER A 48 2.14 -10.22 1.88
CA SER A 48 1.77 -9.25 2.91
C SER A 48 2.87 -8.22 3.14
N SER A 49 4.15 -8.59 2.97
CA SER A 49 5.27 -7.66 3.05
C SER A 49 5.25 -6.65 1.91
N LEU A 50 4.98 -7.11 0.68
CA LEU A 50 4.79 -6.25 -0.48
C LEU A 50 3.68 -5.22 -0.26
N LEU A 51 2.49 -5.68 0.17
CA LEU A 51 1.37 -4.78 0.47
C LEU A 51 1.72 -3.80 1.60
N LYS A 52 2.31 -4.29 2.71
CA LYS A 52 2.78 -3.44 3.82
C LYS A 52 3.78 -2.37 3.39
N THR A 53 4.66 -2.69 2.45
CA THR A 53 5.60 -1.70 1.89
C THR A 53 4.87 -0.64 1.07
N MET A 54 3.86 -1.01 0.27
CA MET A 54 3.09 -0.06 -0.54
C MET A 54 2.36 1.01 0.29
N TYR A 55 1.85 0.66 1.47
CA TYR A 55 1.20 1.64 2.38
C TYR A 55 2.11 2.18 3.48
N ALA A 56 3.43 2.01 3.30
CA ALA A 56 4.48 2.52 4.18
C ALA A 56 4.35 2.05 5.64
N ASP A 57 3.94 0.80 5.86
CA ASP A 57 4.00 0.13 7.16
C ASP A 57 5.31 -0.65 7.33
N LEU A 58 5.83 -1.20 6.23
CA LEU A 58 7.17 -1.80 6.16
C LEU A 58 8.10 -0.89 5.33
N PRO A 59 9.27 -0.46 5.84
CA PRO A 59 10.11 0.50 5.13
C PRO A 59 10.77 -0.11 3.89
N LEU A 60 10.78 0.64 2.79
CA LEU A 60 11.52 0.29 1.58
C LEU A 60 12.98 0.74 1.69
N ARG A 61 13.92 -0.22 1.64
CA ARG A 61 15.36 0.04 1.75
C ARG A 61 16.09 0.06 0.40
N LEU A 62 15.70 -0.81 -0.53
CA LEU A 62 16.34 -1.00 -1.84
C LEU A 62 15.30 -0.95 -2.97
N GLY A 63 15.72 -0.46 -4.14
CA GLY A 63 14.86 -0.25 -5.30
C GLY A 63 14.11 1.08 -5.28
N GLN A 64 13.11 1.21 -6.14
CA GLN A 64 12.23 2.37 -6.22
C GLN A 64 10.76 1.91 -6.26
N MET A 65 9.90 2.60 -5.53
CA MET A 65 8.48 2.33 -5.51
C MET A 65 7.72 3.65 -5.40
N GLU A 66 6.70 3.80 -6.22
CA GLU A 66 5.75 4.90 -6.19
C GLU A 66 4.34 4.35 -6.12
N VAL A 67 3.53 4.88 -5.20
CA VAL A 67 2.14 4.47 -5.00
C VAL A 67 1.27 5.71 -4.94
N ALA A 68 0.27 5.79 -5.82
CA ALA A 68 -0.66 6.91 -5.91
C ALA A 68 0.03 8.28 -5.99
N GLY A 69 1.12 8.37 -6.76
CA GLY A 69 1.92 9.59 -6.93
C GLY A 69 2.88 9.91 -5.78
N VAL A 70 3.04 9.01 -4.80
CA VAL A 70 3.90 9.22 -3.63
C VAL A 70 5.10 8.26 -3.68
N PRO A 71 6.34 8.78 -3.68
CA PRO A 71 7.53 7.94 -3.59
C PRO A 71 7.65 7.32 -2.20
N ILE A 72 7.83 6.01 -2.14
CA ILE A 72 7.86 5.23 -0.90
C ILE A 72 9.26 5.16 -0.28
N ARG A 73 10.31 5.14 -1.10
CA ARG A 73 11.69 5.10 -0.60
C ARG A 73 11.99 6.38 0.18
N ASN A 74 12.47 6.23 1.41
CA ASN A 74 12.77 7.35 2.32
C ASN A 74 11.57 8.31 2.52
N ILE A 75 10.34 7.79 2.44
CA ILE A 75 9.13 8.59 2.68
C ILE A 75 9.19 9.26 4.05
N LYS A 76 8.93 10.57 4.09
CA LYS A 76 8.90 11.33 5.34
C LYS A 76 7.64 10.99 6.14
N ARG A 77 7.76 10.95 7.47
CA ARG A 77 6.64 10.57 8.37
C ARG A 77 5.38 11.42 8.18
N ASN A 78 5.52 12.70 7.82
CA ASN A 78 4.40 13.60 7.55
C ASN A 78 3.69 13.34 6.20
N MET A 79 4.34 12.65 5.26
CA MET A 79 3.75 12.26 3.96
C MET A 79 2.97 10.95 4.06
N VAL A 80 3.23 10.12 5.08
CA VAL A 80 2.55 8.83 5.27
C VAL A 80 1.03 8.98 5.42
N PRO A 81 0.48 9.94 6.19
CA PRO A 81 -0.96 10.18 6.22
C PRO A 81 -1.54 10.60 4.86
N GLU A 82 -0.80 11.38 4.05
CA GLU A 82 -1.25 11.77 2.72
C GLU A 82 -1.37 10.55 1.80
N LEU A 83 -0.36 9.67 1.79
CA LEU A 83 -0.40 8.39 1.08
C LEU A 83 -1.61 7.55 1.51
N ARG A 84 -1.79 7.37 2.82
CA ARG A 84 -2.85 6.49 3.37
C ARG A 84 -4.26 7.02 3.14
N ARG A 85 -4.45 8.34 2.94
CA ARG A 85 -5.75 8.90 2.50
C ARG A 85 -6.10 8.56 1.06
N LYS A 86 -5.12 8.24 0.21
CA LYS A 86 -5.32 7.83 -1.19
C LYS A 86 -5.51 6.31 -1.35
N LEU A 87 -5.38 5.54 -0.27
CA LEU A 87 -5.41 4.07 -0.29
C LEU A 87 -6.55 3.53 0.59
N GLY A 88 -7.43 2.73 -0.01
CA GLY A 88 -8.35 1.87 0.72
C GLY A 88 -7.68 0.53 1.03
N ILE A 89 -7.55 0.16 2.31
CA ILE A 89 -6.91 -1.10 2.73
C ILE A 89 -7.92 -1.90 3.52
N VAL A 90 -8.10 -3.17 3.14
CA VAL A 90 -8.88 -4.15 3.90
C VAL A 90 -7.89 -5.14 4.50
N PHE A 91 -7.83 -5.21 5.82
CA PHE A 91 -6.94 -6.12 6.54
C PHE A 91 -7.55 -7.53 6.63
N GLN A 92 -6.69 -8.54 6.79
CA GLN A 92 -7.12 -9.94 6.96
C GLN A 92 -7.95 -10.11 8.24
N ASP A 93 -7.47 -9.54 9.34
CA ASP A 93 -8.26 -9.40 10.57
C ASP A 93 -9.02 -8.08 10.49
N PHE A 94 -10.36 -8.13 10.49
CA PHE A 94 -11.19 -6.95 10.39
C PHE A 94 -10.93 -6.00 11.57
N GLN A 95 -10.33 -4.85 11.28
CA GLN A 95 -10.01 -3.80 12.26
C GLN A 95 -11.20 -2.86 12.47
N LEU A 96 -12.38 -3.40 12.79
CA LEU A 96 -13.55 -2.59 13.13
C LEU A 96 -13.44 -2.05 14.56
N LEU A 97 -14.01 -0.86 14.79
CA LEU A 97 -14.17 -0.29 16.12
C LEU A 97 -15.33 -1.01 16.83
N PRO A 98 -15.05 -1.87 17.83
CA PRO A 98 -16.04 -2.76 18.43
C PRO A 98 -17.02 -2.02 19.36
N ASP A 99 -16.65 -0.81 19.79
CA ASP A 99 -17.45 0.09 20.60
C ASP A 99 -18.52 0.85 19.80
N ARG A 100 -18.69 0.54 18.51
CA ARG A 100 -19.48 1.33 17.55
C ARG A 100 -20.31 0.48 16.62
N THR A 101 -21.41 1.05 16.15
CA THR A 101 -22.23 0.47 15.07
C THR A 101 -21.49 0.48 13.73
N VAL A 102 -22.04 -0.25 12.76
CA VAL A 102 -21.55 -0.25 11.37
C VAL A 102 -21.58 1.16 10.77
N ALA A 103 -22.66 1.91 10.98
CA ALA A 103 -22.80 3.27 10.46
C ALA A 103 -21.75 4.22 11.05
N GLU A 104 -21.43 4.08 12.34
CA GLU A 104 -20.41 4.88 13.02
C GLU A 104 -18.99 4.53 12.56
N ASN A 105 -18.71 3.25 12.28
CA ASN A 105 -17.46 2.82 11.65
C ASN A 105 -17.29 3.48 10.27
N LEU A 106 -18.34 3.50 9.44
CA LEU A 106 -18.31 4.17 8.13
C LEU A 106 -18.11 5.68 8.25
N ASN A 107 -18.88 6.35 9.12
CA ASN A 107 -18.79 7.79 9.33
C ASN A 107 -17.39 8.20 9.85
N PHE A 108 -16.77 7.38 10.70
CA PHE A 108 -15.40 7.60 11.15
C PHE A 108 -14.40 7.64 10.00
N VAL A 109 -14.46 6.68 9.07
CA VAL A 109 -13.55 6.63 7.91
C VAL A 109 -13.79 7.80 6.96
N MET A 110 -15.05 8.18 6.72
CA MET A 110 -15.41 9.35 5.90
C MET A 110 -14.78 10.63 6.46
N LYS A 111 -14.96 10.89 7.76
CA LYS A 111 -14.34 12.05 8.43
C LYS A 111 -12.81 12.02 8.38
N ALA A 112 -12.19 10.86 8.58
CA ALA A 112 -10.73 10.71 8.57
C ALA A 112 -10.10 10.93 7.19
N THR A 113 -10.86 10.62 6.12
CA THR A 113 -10.43 10.80 4.72
C THR A 113 -10.82 12.16 4.14
N GLY A 114 -11.58 12.98 4.87
CA GLY A 114 -11.94 14.35 4.50
C GLY A 114 -13.20 14.47 3.64
N TRP A 115 -14.13 13.51 3.78
CA TRP A 115 -15.49 13.58 3.22
C TRP A 115 -16.43 14.40 4.10
#